data_AF-A0AAU2PP97-F1
#
_entry.id   AF-A0AAU2PP97-F1
#
_cell.length_a   1.000
_cell.length_b   1.000
_cell.length_c   1.000
_cell.angle_alpha   90.00
_cell.angle_beta   90.00
_cell.angle_gamma   90.00
#
_symmetry.space_group_name_H-M   'P 1'
#
loop_
_entity.id
_entity.type
_entity.pdbx_description
1 polymer ?
#
loop_
_entity_poly.entity_id
_entity_poly.type
_entity_poly.pdbx_seq_one_letter_code
_entity_poly.pdbx_strand_id
1 'polypeptide(L)'
;MTSSHRGRLSALAAGGVLALAVSALAAAPSSAAPQPGIPESAAARPSAGPAADSVPEAAPGSDREYPSVVMPDRAVRPAAPTAAKPRHDVDGDGISDMIVMEFDQTTAVYLSSISTWSQYTIYKTDPDPSASFKDLLPVGNVGGTSKAELLSLSFDGVLTLYEAGLTSTSAPLWSGRGWQIYNRVMATGDLTGDRHPDLLARDHAGDLWLYTGTGSVSKPFNTRVKVGSSWGIYDQLVGADDVDGDGLGDVLTRTLSGELWFHKGAGSATAPLKARVKVSTGWNAYNVITGSDDGDGDGLSDLLARDRDGVEYWFKSVGGGKFAAPAYFGSGYEFNKFIVGAGTTPLYGKGQNLGTEADDDLAKYSALANGDYRSPPVWAGKETPGSRNTYATGLNSRNHATYVQNIGSDLYIQGERVSTTWNYTMTVGPGDLTGDGKGDLLGRDSAGTLWLHPGDGALVTRFGARIKVGTGWNGYDALVGAGDYSGDGRPDLLARDASGRLFLFKGTGTATAPFATREQVGSGFDQYDKLFVPGDIDGDSKGDLLCRLPNGVVYRYSSTGKAGTETFAARVKFGTGWNLYKNIV
;
A
#
# COMPACT_ATOMS: atom_id res chain seq x y z
N MET A 1 -52.26 -15.20 -12.75
CA MET A 1 -53.72 -15.29 -12.98
C MET A 1 -54.26 -13.88 -12.76
N THR A 2 -54.94 -13.15 -13.64
CA THR A 2 -55.53 -13.35 -15.00
C THR A 2 -55.42 -12.00 -15.76
N SER A 3 -54.99 -11.93 -17.03
CA SER A 3 -55.82 -11.78 -18.26
C SER A 3 -56.88 -10.65 -18.23
N SER A 4 -57.14 -9.85 -19.28
CA SER A 4 -56.48 -9.54 -20.58
C SER A 4 -57.26 -8.41 -21.33
N HIS A 5 -56.80 -8.01 -22.53
CA HIS A 5 -57.43 -7.19 -23.62
C HIS A 5 -56.70 -5.87 -23.95
N ARG A 6 -56.65 -5.32 -25.17
CA ARG A 6 -56.52 -5.74 -26.61
C ARG A 6 -56.96 -4.53 -27.48
N GLY A 7 -56.20 -4.18 -28.53
CA GLY A 7 -56.56 -3.20 -29.59
C GLY A 7 -55.61 -1.97 -29.61
N ARG A 8 -54.81 -1.63 -30.63
CA ARG A 8 -55.00 -1.49 -32.11
C ARG A 8 -56.11 -0.47 -32.46
N LEU A 9 -55.94 0.51 -33.34
CA LEU A 9 -54.95 0.75 -34.43
C LEU A 9 -54.89 2.24 -34.84
N SER A 10 -53.92 2.54 -35.72
CA SER A 10 -53.86 3.65 -36.73
C SER A 10 -52.90 4.83 -36.46
N ALA A 11 -52.47 5.62 -37.46
CA ALA A 11 -51.86 5.32 -38.79
C ALA A 11 -51.63 6.61 -39.62
N LEU A 12 -50.51 6.69 -40.38
CA LEU A 12 -50.13 7.77 -41.34
C LEU A 12 -49.95 9.18 -40.71
N ALA A 13 -49.33 10.20 -41.32
CA ALA A 13 -48.16 10.36 -42.22
C ALA A 13 -47.83 11.89 -42.24
N ALA A 14 -46.85 12.51 -42.92
CA ALA A 14 -45.81 12.11 -43.87
C ALA A 14 -44.65 13.17 -43.83
N GLY A 15 -43.58 13.01 -44.64
CA GLY A 15 -42.73 14.14 -45.06
C GLY A 15 -41.21 13.98 -44.88
N GLY A 16 -40.49 13.79 -45.99
CA GLY A 16 -39.12 14.34 -46.11
C GLY A 16 -39.17 15.86 -46.38
N VAL A 17 -38.10 16.57 -46.71
CA VAL A 17 -36.96 16.21 -47.58
C VAL A 17 -35.91 17.34 -47.42
N LEU A 18 -34.61 16.98 -47.33
CA LEU A 18 -33.46 17.54 -48.11
C LEU A 18 -33.18 19.08 -48.11
N ALA A 19 -31.99 19.61 -48.40
CA ALA A 19 -30.59 19.38 -48.03
C ALA A 19 -29.76 20.56 -48.59
N LEU A 20 -28.47 20.66 -48.23
CA LEU A 20 -27.37 21.38 -48.93
C LEU A 20 -26.07 20.84 -48.29
N ALA A 21 -25.20 20.01 -48.90
CA ALA A 21 -24.81 19.74 -50.29
C ALA A 21 -24.10 20.92 -50.99
N VAL A 22 -23.00 20.77 -51.75
CA VAL A 22 -22.05 19.66 -52.02
C VAL A 22 -20.86 20.27 -52.83
N SER A 23 -19.69 19.60 -52.90
CA SER A 23 -18.80 19.43 -54.09
C SER A 23 -17.39 19.00 -53.64
N ALA A 24 -16.59 18.15 -54.30
CA ALA A 24 -16.61 17.52 -55.64
C ALA A 24 -15.61 16.30 -55.63
N LEU A 25 -15.42 15.41 -56.63
CA LEU A 25 -16.10 15.04 -57.89
C LEU A 25 -15.42 13.76 -58.48
N ALA A 26 -16.20 12.73 -58.91
CA ALA A 26 -15.85 11.65 -59.87
C ALA A 26 -14.72 10.62 -59.52
N ALA A 27 -14.65 9.40 -60.08
CA ALA A 27 -15.62 8.49 -60.73
C ALA A 27 -15.01 7.05 -60.82
N ALA A 28 -15.84 6.02 -61.02
CA ALA A 28 -15.43 4.61 -61.28
C ALA A 28 -15.33 4.33 -62.82
N PRO A 29 -14.93 3.13 -63.34
CA PRO A 29 -15.56 1.82 -63.07
C PRO A 29 -14.60 0.59 -63.05
N SER A 30 -15.17 -0.62 -63.10
CA SER A 30 -14.58 -1.94 -62.85
C SER A 30 -14.19 -2.77 -64.09
N SER A 31 -13.30 -3.76 -63.91
CA SER A 31 -13.31 -5.05 -64.63
C SER A 31 -12.50 -6.13 -63.87
N ALA A 32 -12.67 -7.41 -64.23
CA ALA A 32 -12.33 -8.59 -63.41
C ALA A 32 -10.87 -9.12 -63.48
N ALA A 33 -10.56 -10.12 -62.65
CA ALA A 33 -9.25 -10.62 -62.25
C ALA A 33 -8.54 -11.60 -63.21
N PRO A 34 -7.27 -11.92 -62.92
CA PRO A 34 -6.85 -13.33 -62.87
C PRO A 34 -6.00 -13.71 -61.61
N GLN A 35 -6.00 -15.01 -61.28
CA GLN A 35 -5.07 -15.69 -60.36
C GLN A 35 -3.90 -16.35 -61.16
N PRO A 36 -2.87 -16.98 -60.55
CA PRO A 36 -2.42 -16.96 -59.15
C PRO A 36 -0.89 -16.69 -58.98
N GLY A 37 -0.45 -16.48 -57.74
CA GLY A 37 0.97 -16.47 -57.34
C GLY A 37 1.14 -17.05 -55.92
N ILE A 38 2.17 -17.89 -55.72
CA ILE A 38 2.38 -18.68 -54.50
C ILE A 38 2.77 -17.77 -53.32
N PRO A 39 2.13 -17.85 -52.14
CA PRO A 39 2.67 -17.26 -50.92
C PRO A 39 3.91 -18.04 -50.47
N GLU A 40 5.02 -17.34 -50.23
CA GLU A 40 6.20 -17.92 -49.58
C GLU A 40 5.80 -18.55 -48.24
N SER A 41 6.48 -19.63 -47.86
CA SER A 41 6.11 -20.39 -46.66
C SER A 41 6.16 -19.50 -45.43
N ALA A 42 4.99 -19.30 -44.81
CA ALA A 42 4.92 -18.80 -43.45
C ALA A 42 5.75 -19.75 -42.57
N ALA A 43 6.89 -19.25 -42.09
CA ALA A 43 7.72 -20.00 -41.16
C ALA A 43 6.85 -20.39 -39.97
N ALA A 44 6.68 -21.70 -39.75
CA ALA A 44 5.80 -22.21 -38.72
C ALA A 44 6.19 -21.59 -37.38
N ARG A 45 5.23 -20.90 -36.76
CA ARG A 45 5.35 -20.35 -35.40
C ARG A 45 5.89 -21.48 -34.52
N PRO A 46 7.06 -21.34 -33.88
CA PRO A 46 7.59 -22.40 -33.03
C PRO A 46 6.52 -22.83 -32.03
N SER A 47 6.26 -24.13 -31.95
CA SER A 47 5.27 -24.69 -31.06
C SER A 47 5.50 -24.13 -29.66
N ALA A 48 4.44 -23.60 -29.04
CA ALA A 48 4.53 -23.17 -27.66
C ALA A 48 5.08 -24.33 -26.82
N GLY A 49 6.08 -24.04 -25.99
CA GLY A 49 6.33 -24.89 -24.83
C GLY A 49 5.06 -24.92 -23.96
N PRO A 50 4.95 -25.88 -23.02
CA PRO A 50 3.80 -25.92 -22.13
C PRO A 50 3.58 -24.53 -21.53
N ALA A 51 2.34 -24.05 -21.59
CA ALA A 51 1.97 -22.83 -20.88
C ALA A 51 2.30 -23.06 -19.41
N ALA A 52 3.10 -22.18 -18.80
CA ALA A 52 3.28 -22.22 -17.36
C ALA A 52 1.91 -21.95 -16.73
N ASP A 53 1.48 -22.80 -15.80
CA ASP A 53 0.19 -22.59 -15.14
C ASP A 53 0.16 -21.19 -14.53
N SER A 54 -0.84 -20.42 -14.92
CA SER A 54 -1.07 -19.10 -14.37
C SER A 54 -1.58 -19.29 -12.94
N VAL A 55 -0.68 -19.25 -11.96
CA VAL A 55 -1.06 -18.88 -10.60
C VAL A 55 -1.70 -17.51 -10.71
N PRO A 56 -3.02 -17.36 -10.49
CA PRO A 56 -3.62 -16.05 -10.57
C PRO A 56 -2.97 -15.15 -9.54
N GLU A 57 -2.97 -13.86 -9.78
CA GLU A 57 -2.85 -12.87 -8.70
C GLU A 57 -4.16 -12.94 -7.90
N ALA A 58 -4.33 -14.06 -7.18
CA ALA A 58 -5.58 -14.46 -6.60
C ALA A 58 -5.94 -13.42 -5.54
N ALA A 59 -7.00 -12.65 -5.83
CA ALA A 59 -7.65 -11.82 -4.84
C ALA A 59 -7.85 -12.67 -3.57
N PRO A 60 -7.50 -12.15 -2.38
CA PRO A 60 -7.79 -12.85 -1.15
C PRO A 60 -9.26 -13.28 -1.07
N GLY A 61 -9.51 -14.40 -0.39
CA GLY A 61 -10.84 -15.01 -0.35
C GLY A 61 -11.90 -14.02 0.13
N SER A 62 -13.02 -13.94 -0.60
CA SER A 62 -14.07 -12.92 -0.51
C SER A 62 -14.97 -12.99 0.73
N ASP A 63 -14.54 -13.72 1.76
CA ASP A 63 -15.25 -13.81 3.04
C ASP A 63 -14.93 -12.54 3.81
N ARG A 64 -15.78 -11.51 3.64
CA ARG A 64 -15.62 -10.19 4.28
C ARG A 64 -15.62 -10.33 5.79
N GLU A 65 -14.48 -10.03 6.40
CA GLU A 65 -14.24 -10.15 7.83
C GLU A 65 -14.11 -8.72 8.40
N TYR A 66 -15.26 -8.01 8.45
CA TYR A 66 -15.32 -6.69 9.08
C TYR A 66 -14.92 -6.80 10.57
N PRO A 67 -14.11 -5.87 11.10
CA PRO A 67 -13.75 -5.87 12.51
C PRO A 67 -14.96 -5.54 13.39
N SER A 68 -14.97 -6.02 14.63
CA SER A 68 -15.93 -5.57 15.63
C SER A 68 -15.58 -4.16 16.09
N VAL A 69 -16.60 -3.31 16.26
CA VAL A 69 -16.48 -1.93 16.72
C VAL A 69 -17.47 -1.69 17.85
N VAL A 70 -17.01 -1.03 18.91
CA VAL A 70 -17.77 -0.57 20.07
C VAL A 70 -17.48 0.92 20.19
N MET A 71 -18.32 1.74 19.53
CA MET A 71 -18.24 3.19 19.65
C MET A 71 -18.44 3.63 21.12
N PRO A 72 -17.77 4.70 21.57
CA PRO A 72 -17.98 5.26 22.89
C PRO A 72 -19.39 5.86 23.06
N ASP A 73 -19.82 5.98 24.31
CA ASP A 73 -21.06 6.70 24.64
C ASP A 73 -20.94 8.18 24.28
N ARG A 74 -21.90 8.71 23.52
CA ARG A 74 -21.92 10.13 23.12
C ARG A 74 -21.83 11.08 24.31
N ALA A 75 -20.99 12.09 24.19
CA ALA A 75 -20.78 13.13 25.18
C ALA A 75 -22.09 13.85 25.57
N VAL A 76 -22.29 14.02 26.87
CA VAL A 76 -23.50 14.66 27.45
C VAL A 76 -23.50 16.19 27.26
N ARG A 77 -22.42 16.76 26.73
CA ARG A 77 -22.25 18.21 26.52
C ARG A 77 -21.94 18.50 25.05
N PRO A 78 -22.50 19.56 24.46
CA PRO A 78 -22.13 19.95 23.11
C PRO A 78 -20.69 20.47 23.06
N ALA A 79 -20.01 20.15 21.96
CA ALA A 79 -18.68 20.66 21.62
C ALA A 79 -18.55 22.19 21.74
N ALA A 80 -17.31 22.66 21.98
CA ALA A 80 -17.02 24.09 21.99
C ALA A 80 -17.23 24.71 20.59
N PRO A 81 -17.72 25.97 20.47
CA PRO A 81 -17.91 26.61 19.16
C PRO A 81 -16.63 26.83 18.33
N THR A 82 -15.46 26.65 18.96
CA THR A 82 -14.14 26.77 18.36
C THR A 82 -13.52 25.43 17.96
N ALA A 83 -14.11 24.30 18.38
CA ALA A 83 -13.58 22.97 18.04
C ALA A 83 -13.55 22.78 16.52
N ALA A 84 -12.53 22.06 16.04
CA ALA A 84 -12.56 21.56 14.67
C ALA A 84 -13.70 20.54 14.49
N LYS A 85 -14.01 20.23 13.23
CA LYS A 85 -15.03 19.23 12.88
C LYS A 85 -14.33 17.93 12.48
N PRO A 86 -14.92 16.75 12.75
CA PRO A 86 -14.41 15.49 12.21
C PRO A 86 -14.15 15.59 10.72
N ARG A 87 -12.98 15.08 10.30
CA ARG A 87 -12.54 15.10 8.90
C ARG A 87 -13.26 14.05 8.05
N HIS A 88 -14.01 13.16 8.68
CA HIS A 88 -14.79 12.11 8.06
C HIS A 88 -16.18 11.92 8.68
N ASP A 89 -16.88 13.01 8.99
CA ASP A 89 -18.34 12.97 9.24
C ASP A 89 -19.08 12.99 7.88
N VAL A 90 -19.47 11.81 7.38
CA VAL A 90 -20.17 11.65 6.08
C VAL A 90 -21.68 11.51 6.21
N ASP A 91 -22.21 11.21 7.40
CA ASP A 91 -23.65 11.18 7.67
C ASP A 91 -24.23 12.45 8.32
N GLY A 92 -23.37 13.30 8.88
CA GLY A 92 -23.69 14.63 9.39
C GLY A 92 -24.12 14.66 10.85
N ASP A 93 -23.92 13.59 11.63
CA ASP A 93 -24.32 13.53 13.04
C ASP A 93 -23.36 14.24 14.01
N GLY A 94 -22.21 14.69 13.50
CA GLY A 94 -21.16 15.41 14.23
C GLY A 94 -20.12 14.52 14.91
N ILE A 95 -20.12 13.22 14.63
CA ILE A 95 -19.12 12.24 15.10
C ILE A 95 -18.35 11.72 13.88
N SER A 96 -17.09 11.30 14.07
CA SER A 96 -16.29 10.74 12.98
C SER A 96 -16.77 9.34 12.54
N ASP A 97 -17.00 9.16 11.24
CA ASP A 97 -17.23 7.85 10.64
C ASP A 97 -15.90 7.15 10.34
N MET A 98 -15.80 5.86 10.64
CA MET A 98 -14.58 5.11 10.34
C MET A 98 -14.62 4.53 8.94
N ILE A 99 -13.45 4.41 8.32
CA ILE A 99 -13.28 3.68 7.06
C ILE A 99 -12.04 2.78 7.19
N VAL A 100 -12.13 1.56 6.68
CA VAL A 100 -11.03 0.58 6.65
C VAL A 100 -10.85 0.02 5.25
N MET A 101 -9.67 -0.53 4.98
CA MET A 101 -9.44 -1.35 3.80
C MET A 101 -9.08 -2.76 4.21
N GLU A 102 -9.90 -3.70 3.77
CA GLU A 102 -9.71 -5.12 4.00
C GLU A 102 -8.50 -5.65 3.21
N PHE A 103 -8.02 -6.83 3.59
CA PHE A 103 -6.87 -7.47 2.95
C PHE A 103 -7.07 -7.72 1.44
N ASP A 104 -8.32 -7.88 0.98
CA ASP A 104 -8.67 -8.03 -0.44
C ASP A 104 -8.73 -6.69 -1.21
N GLN A 105 -8.40 -5.58 -0.55
CA GLN A 105 -8.47 -4.21 -1.04
C GLN A 105 -9.88 -3.69 -1.33
N THR A 106 -10.92 -4.35 -0.79
CA THR A 106 -12.22 -3.71 -0.64
C THR A 106 -12.17 -2.69 0.51
N THR A 107 -13.05 -1.70 0.44
CA THR A 107 -13.20 -0.66 1.46
C THR A 107 -14.56 -0.74 2.10
N ALA A 108 -14.62 -0.54 3.41
CA ALA A 108 -15.84 -0.51 4.20
C ALA A 108 -15.86 0.76 5.07
N VAL A 109 -17.04 1.33 5.27
CA VAL A 109 -17.27 2.46 6.18
C VAL A 109 -18.19 2.00 7.33
N TYR A 110 -17.90 2.44 8.53
CA TYR A 110 -18.73 2.25 9.71
C TYR A 110 -19.40 3.58 10.03
N LEU A 111 -20.73 3.62 9.93
CA LEU A 111 -21.48 4.84 10.17
C LEU A 111 -21.80 5.02 11.65
N SER A 112 -21.41 6.17 12.23
CA SER A 112 -21.61 6.52 13.64
C SER A 112 -23.09 6.38 14.05
N SER A 113 -23.99 6.95 13.25
CA SER A 113 -25.42 7.08 13.56
C SER A 113 -26.21 5.77 13.63
N ILE A 114 -25.70 4.70 13.00
CA ILE A 114 -26.37 3.38 12.92
C ILE A 114 -25.49 2.20 13.35
N SER A 115 -24.24 2.47 13.73
CA SER A 115 -23.32 1.49 14.35
C SER A 115 -23.10 0.22 13.52
N THR A 116 -22.94 0.34 12.20
CA THR A 116 -22.79 -0.81 11.29
C THR A 116 -21.85 -0.55 10.12
N TRP A 117 -21.18 -1.61 9.67
CA TRP A 117 -20.35 -1.61 8.47
C TRP A 117 -21.19 -1.66 7.19
N SER A 118 -20.85 -0.81 6.24
CA SER A 118 -21.37 -0.78 4.88
C SER A 118 -20.21 -0.81 3.88
N GLN A 119 -20.41 -1.46 2.73
CA GLN A 119 -19.41 -1.41 1.66
C GLN A 119 -19.25 0.02 1.15
N TYR A 120 -17.99 0.47 1.07
CA TYR A 120 -17.61 1.78 0.55
C TYR A 120 -16.96 1.65 -0.82
N THR A 121 -17.29 2.53 -1.76
CA THR A 121 -16.73 2.51 -3.12
C THR A 121 -15.97 3.80 -3.45
N ILE A 122 -14.68 3.67 -3.74
CA ILE A 122 -13.82 4.77 -4.17
C ILE A 122 -13.67 4.76 -5.70
N TYR A 123 -14.03 5.85 -6.37
CA TYR A 123 -13.97 5.95 -7.83
C TYR A 123 -12.52 6.16 -8.31
N LYS A 124 -11.86 5.09 -8.74
CA LYS A 124 -10.45 5.15 -9.17
C LYS A 124 -10.25 5.94 -10.46
N THR A 125 -9.14 6.69 -10.51
CA THR A 125 -8.58 7.29 -11.74
C THR A 125 -7.71 6.32 -12.55
N ASP A 126 -7.29 5.22 -11.95
CA ASP A 126 -6.47 4.20 -12.60
C ASP A 126 -7.32 3.38 -13.60
N PRO A 127 -6.80 3.06 -14.81
CA PRO A 127 -7.48 2.19 -15.75
C PRO A 127 -7.69 0.75 -15.25
N ASP A 128 -6.92 0.28 -14.28
CA ASP A 128 -7.20 -0.95 -13.54
C ASP A 128 -8.15 -0.65 -12.34
N PRO A 129 -9.40 -1.12 -12.35
CA PRO A 129 -10.31 -0.95 -11.21
C PRO A 129 -9.85 -1.70 -9.94
N SER A 130 -8.91 -2.65 -10.08
CA SER A 130 -8.25 -3.33 -8.96
C SER A 130 -6.92 -2.69 -8.52
N ALA A 131 -6.52 -1.56 -9.09
CA ALA A 131 -5.35 -0.81 -8.63
C ALA A 131 -5.49 -0.38 -7.17
N SER A 132 -4.38 -0.41 -6.44
CA SER A 132 -4.36 -0.23 -4.99
C SER A 132 -4.06 1.20 -4.59
N PHE A 133 -4.61 1.61 -3.46
CA PHE A 133 -4.15 2.81 -2.78
C PHE A 133 -2.98 2.46 -1.87
N LYS A 134 -1.97 3.33 -1.87
CA LYS A 134 -0.93 3.42 -0.84
C LYS A 134 -1.50 3.99 0.45
N ASP A 135 -2.41 4.95 0.31
CA ASP A 135 -3.07 5.58 1.44
C ASP A 135 -4.46 6.14 1.07
N LEU A 136 -5.28 6.34 2.09
CA LEU A 136 -6.55 7.03 2.09
C LEU A 136 -6.50 8.00 3.27
N LEU A 137 -6.79 9.27 3.01
CA LEU A 137 -6.60 10.34 3.98
C LEU A 137 -7.91 11.14 4.06
N PRO A 138 -8.71 10.96 5.12
CA PRO A 138 -9.86 11.81 5.37
C PRO A 138 -9.33 13.19 5.71
N VAL A 139 -9.64 14.16 4.86
CA VAL A 139 -9.02 15.49 4.90
C VAL A 139 -10.02 16.55 5.35
N GLY A 140 -11.27 16.18 5.61
CA GLY A 140 -12.32 17.12 5.94
C GLY A 140 -12.60 18.05 4.77
N ASN A 141 -13.00 19.27 5.06
CA ASN A 141 -13.52 20.22 4.07
C ASN A 141 -12.43 21.13 3.47
N VAL A 142 -11.55 20.57 2.64
CA VAL A 142 -10.54 21.32 1.86
C VAL A 142 -11.19 22.21 0.80
N GLY A 143 -12.37 21.81 0.33
CA GLY A 143 -13.14 22.49 -0.71
C GLY A 143 -13.85 23.78 -0.26
N GLY A 144 -13.93 24.05 1.05
CA GLY A 144 -14.74 25.15 1.58
C GLY A 144 -16.26 24.96 1.37
N THR A 145 -16.70 23.73 1.17
CA THR A 145 -18.09 23.31 0.96
C THR A 145 -18.81 23.09 2.30
N SER A 146 -19.80 22.20 2.36
CA SER A 146 -20.42 21.72 3.59
C SER A 146 -20.19 20.23 3.87
N LYS A 147 -19.39 19.55 3.04
CA LYS A 147 -19.15 18.10 3.10
C LYS A 147 -17.70 17.80 3.44
N ALA A 148 -17.44 16.58 3.91
CA ALA A 148 -16.09 16.05 4.00
C ALA A 148 -15.57 15.65 2.61
N GLU A 149 -14.27 15.80 2.39
CA GLU A 149 -13.55 15.25 1.27
C GLU A 149 -12.57 14.15 1.71
N LEU A 150 -12.37 13.17 0.82
CA LEU A 150 -11.42 12.08 0.96
C LEU A 150 -10.32 12.25 -0.07
N LEU A 151 -9.07 12.01 0.33
CA LEU A 151 -7.95 11.84 -0.59
C LEU A 151 -7.59 10.36 -0.73
N SER A 152 -7.21 9.94 -1.93
CA SER A 152 -6.50 8.68 -2.16
C SER A 152 -5.09 8.94 -2.71
N LEU A 153 -4.10 8.19 -2.24
CA LEU A 153 -2.73 8.20 -2.74
C LEU A 153 -2.42 6.85 -3.42
N SER A 154 -1.92 6.84 -4.64
CA SER A 154 -1.42 5.63 -5.32
C SER A 154 0.08 5.41 -5.09
N PHE A 155 0.57 4.20 -5.40
CA PHE A 155 2.00 3.88 -5.30
C PHE A 155 2.85 4.64 -6.34
N ASP A 156 2.35 4.88 -7.55
CA ASP A 156 2.99 5.73 -8.58
C ASP A 156 2.87 7.25 -8.28
N GLY A 157 2.39 7.62 -7.10
CA GLY A 157 2.40 8.98 -6.58
C GLY A 157 1.33 9.90 -7.16
N VAL A 158 0.18 9.36 -7.54
CA VAL A 158 -1.04 10.14 -7.82
C VAL A 158 -1.79 10.37 -6.51
N LEU A 159 -1.97 11.62 -6.14
CA LEU A 159 -2.92 12.03 -5.10
C LEU A 159 -4.20 12.52 -5.78
N THR A 160 -5.36 12.00 -5.36
CA THR A 160 -6.67 12.32 -5.95
C THR A 160 -7.66 12.72 -4.86
N LEU A 161 -8.41 13.80 -5.07
CA LEU A 161 -9.44 14.33 -4.16
C LEU A 161 -10.84 13.94 -4.63
N TYR A 162 -11.71 13.60 -3.69
CA TYR A 162 -13.12 13.31 -3.91
C TYR A 162 -14.01 13.99 -2.86
N GLU A 163 -15.25 14.27 -3.22
CA GLU A 163 -16.30 14.47 -2.21
C GLU A 163 -16.59 13.10 -1.56
N ALA A 164 -16.65 13.05 -0.23
CA ALA A 164 -17.03 11.84 0.49
C ALA A 164 -18.56 11.79 0.67
N GLY A 165 -19.16 10.62 0.49
CA GLY A 165 -20.57 10.36 0.78
C GLY A 165 -20.74 9.03 1.51
N LEU A 166 -21.98 8.70 1.91
CA LEU A 166 -22.31 7.59 2.83
C LEU A 166 -21.78 6.20 2.46
N THR A 167 -21.71 5.85 1.17
CA THR A 167 -21.30 4.51 0.70
C THR A 167 -20.35 4.58 -0.51
N SER A 168 -20.01 5.78 -0.95
CA SER A 168 -19.07 6.00 -2.05
C SER A 168 -18.61 7.44 -2.09
N THR A 169 -17.44 7.64 -2.69
CA THR A 169 -16.94 8.96 -3.11
C THR A 169 -17.72 9.51 -4.32
N SER A 170 -17.53 10.78 -4.67
CA SER A 170 -17.85 11.31 -6.00
C SER A 170 -16.90 10.77 -7.09
N ALA A 171 -17.12 11.17 -8.35
CA ALA A 171 -16.05 11.17 -9.33
C ALA A 171 -14.87 12.08 -8.87
N PRO A 172 -13.63 11.85 -9.33
CA PRO A 172 -12.48 12.68 -9.00
C PRO A 172 -12.73 14.18 -9.20
N LEU A 173 -12.49 14.99 -8.15
CA LEU A 173 -12.59 16.45 -8.20
C LEU A 173 -11.27 17.09 -8.68
N TRP A 174 -10.15 16.48 -8.29
CA TRP A 174 -8.80 16.89 -8.65
C TRP A 174 -7.84 15.70 -8.55
N SER A 175 -6.76 15.71 -9.34
CA SER A 175 -5.62 14.81 -9.14
C SER A 175 -4.29 15.49 -9.45
N GLY A 176 -3.22 15.05 -8.79
CA GLY A 176 -1.86 15.54 -8.97
C GLY A 176 -0.83 14.42 -8.84
N ARG A 177 0.22 14.45 -9.68
CA ARG A 177 1.30 13.45 -9.70
C ARG A 177 2.54 13.93 -8.94
N GLY A 178 3.44 13.01 -8.58
CA GLY A 178 4.73 13.30 -7.96
C GLY A 178 4.80 13.09 -6.44
N TRP A 179 3.79 12.45 -5.85
CA TRP A 179 3.71 12.22 -4.39
C TRP A 179 4.49 11.00 -3.90
N GLN A 180 5.04 10.17 -4.79
CA GLN A 180 5.87 9.01 -4.43
C GLN A 180 7.22 9.41 -3.79
N ILE A 181 7.59 10.70 -3.85
CA ILE A 181 8.75 11.27 -3.16
C ILE A 181 8.61 11.29 -1.61
N TYR A 182 7.42 10.95 -1.09
CA TYR A 182 7.11 10.95 0.33
C TYR A 182 6.93 9.53 0.89
N ASN A 183 7.52 9.28 2.06
CA ASN A 183 7.28 8.06 2.83
C ASN A 183 6.07 8.15 3.76
N ARG A 184 5.61 9.36 4.11
CA ARG A 184 4.40 9.61 4.89
C ARG A 184 3.68 10.84 4.34
N VAL A 185 2.34 10.78 4.24
CA VAL A 185 1.46 11.93 4.01
C VAL A 185 0.35 11.83 5.05
N MET A 186 -0.04 12.96 5.65
CA MET A 186 -1.04 13.04 6.71
C MET A 186 -1.99 14.18 6.39
N ALA A 187 -3.30 13.92 6.46
CA ALA A 187 -4.26 14.97 6.76
C ALA A 187 -4.09 15.36 8.23
N THR A 188 -4.14 16.65 8.55
CA THR A 188 -3.85 17.14 9.91
C THR A 188 -4.94 17.97 10.56
N GLY A 189 -5.98 18.35 9.81
CA GLY A 189 -6.80 19.51 10.16
C GLY A 189 -6.12 20.81 9.75
N ASP A 190 -6.69 21.95 10.15
CA ASP A 190 -6.16 23.29 9.85
C ASP A 190 -4.99 23.65 10.77
N LEU A 191 -3.76 23.55 10.27
CA LEU A 191 -2.54 23.93 11.01
C LEU A 191 -2.26 25.44 10.97
N THR A 192 -2.93 26.18 10.08
CA THR A 192 -2.62 27.59 9.79
C THR A 192 -3.60 28.60 10.36
N GLY A 193 -4.78 28.15 10.81
CA GLY A 193 -5.87 28.99 11.29
C GLY A 193 -6.63 29.70 10.17
N ASP A 194 -6.47 29.28 8.90
CA ASP A 194 -7.17 29.89 7.76
C ASP A 194 -8.58 29.30 7.52
N ARG A 195 -8.91 28.24 8.27
CA ARG A 195 -10.12 27.40 8.24
C ARG A 195 -10.21 26.47 7.03
N HIS A 196 -9.07 26.09 6.47
CA HIS A 196 -8.94 25.03 5.47
C HIS A 196 -8.01 23.93 6.00
N PRO A 197 -8.41 22.64 5.92
CA PRO A 197 -7.54 21.56 6.31
C PRO A 197 -6.25 21.49 5.47
N ASP A 198 -5.15 21.23 6.15
CA ASP A 198 -3.81 21.14 5.59
C ASP A 198 -3.33 19.69 5.49
N LEU A 199 -2.26 19.48 4.72
CA LEU A 199 -1.47 18.24 4.75
C LEU A 199 -0.04 18.50 5.25
N LEU A 200 0.46 17.55 6.03
CA LEU A 200 1.90 17.37 6.22
C LEU A 200 2.40 16.16 5.43
N ALA A 201 3.59 16.27 4.86
CA ALA A 201 4.26 15.18 4.15
C ALA A 201 5.72 15.08 4.57
N ARG A 202 6.20 13.85 4.82
CA ARG A 202 7.60 13.55 5.14
C ARG A 202 8.26 12.85 3.96
N ASP A 203 9.41 13.35 3.53
CA ASP A 203 10.21 12.68 2.49
C ASP A 203 11.14 11.61 3.05
N HIS A 204 11.77 10.84 2.15
CA HIS A 204 12.70 9.77 2.52
C HIS A 204 13.99 10.27 3.20
N ALA A 205 14.30 11.57 3.15
CA ALA A 205 15.40 12.17 3.91
C ALA A 205 14.97 12.56 5.34
N GLY A 206 13.67 12.48 5.66
CA GLY A 206 13.11 12.89 6.93
C GLY A 206 12.90 14.41 7.04
N ASP A 207 12.82 15.13 5.92
CA ASP A 207 12.33 16.51 5.92
C ASP A 207 10.81 16.54 5.93
N LEU A 208 10.25 17.51 6.67
CA LEU A 208 8.80 17.71 6.81
C LEU A 208 8.35 18.91 5.98
N TRP A 209 7.28 18.71 5.21
CA TRP A 209 6.74 19.67 4.25
C TRP A 209 5.26 19.91 4.54
N LEU A 210 4.86 21.19 4.58
CA LEU A 210 3.47 21.63 4.70
C LEU A 210 2.89 21.95 3.33
N TYR A 211 1.69 21.47 3.07
CA TYR A 211 0.84 21.84 1.95
C TYR A 211 -0.41 22.49 2.51
N THR A 212 -0.52 23.82 2.40
CA THR A 212 -1.69 24.49 2.96
C THR A 212 -2.91 24.31 2.07
N GLY A 213 -4.08 24.23 2.69
CA GLY A 213 -5.38 24.26 2.02
C GLY A 213 -5.58 25.55 1.21
N THR A 214 -6.60 25.55 0.36
CA THR A 214 -6.96 26.71 -0.49
C THR A 214 -8.43 27.10 -0.43
N GLY A 215 -9.28 26.28 0.20
CA GLY A 215 -10.73 26.42 0.08
C GLY A 215 -11.26 26.14 -1.33
N SER A 216 -10.59 25.30 -2.13
CA SER A 216 -11.02 25.00 -3.50
C SER A 216 -10.68 23.59 -3.96
N VAL A 217 -11.70 22.75 -4.17
CA VAL A 217 -11.54 21.38 -4.69
C VAL A 217 -10.81 21.28 -6.04
N SER A 218 -10.81 22.35 -6.84
CA SER A 218 -10.16 22.39 -8.16
C SER A 218 -8.63 22.57 -8.11
N LYS A 219 -8.12 23.06 -6.98
CA LYS A 219 -6.70 23.29 -6.72
C LYS A 219 -6.45 23.19 -5.21
N PRO A 220 -6.68 22.01 -4.58
CA PRO A 220 -6.88 21.89 -3.14
C PRO A 220 -5.74 22.42 -2.29
N PHE A 221 -4.50 22.29 -2.76
CA PHE A 221 -3.31 22.64 -2.00
C PHE A 221 -2.43 23.68 -2.71
N ASN A 222 -1.74 24.47 -1.88
CA ASN A 222 -0.66 25.35 -2.33
C ASN A 222 0.66 24.60 -2.54
N THR A 223 1.68 25.30 -3.05
CA THR A 223 3.03 24.75 -3.20
C THR A 223 3.64 24.46 -1.83
N ARG A 224 4.31 23.31 -1.70
CA ARG A 224 4.90 22.87 -0.44
C ARG A 224 5.89 23.85 0.17
N VAL A 225 5.86 23.99 1.49
CA VAL A 225 6.85 24.73 2.30
C VAL A 225 7.59 23.74 3.18
N LYS A 226 8.93 23.80 3.22
CA LYS A 226 9.71 22.99 4.18
C LYS A 226 9.56 23.61 5.58
N VAL A 227 9.02 22.82 6.50
CA VAL A 227 8.70 23.25 7.88
C VAL A 227 9.48 22.48 8.95
N GLY A 228 10.20 21.42 8.57
CA GLY A 228 11.06 20.67 9.49
C GLY A 228 12.13 19.84 8.81
N SER A 229 13.09 19.37 9.61
CA SER A 229 14.14 18.42 9.25
C SER A 229 14.32 17.40 10.37
N SER A 230 14.95 16.26 10.06
CA SER A 230 15.24 15.19 11.03
C SER A 230 14.00 14.51 11.63
N TRP A 231 12.85 14.55 10.95
CA TRP A 231 11.62 13.82 11.30
C TRP A 231 11.70 12.32 10.99
N GLY A 232 12.83 11.83 10.47
CA GLY A 232 13.14 10.41 10.33
C GLY A 232 13.33 9.67 11.67
N ILE A 233 13.40 10.37 12.81
CA ILE A 233 13.45 9.75 14.15
C ILE A 233 12.12 9.12 14.61
N TYR A 234 11.05 9.38 13.86
CA TYR A 234 9.70 8.94 14.16
C TYR A 234 9.29 7.80 13.24
N ASP A 235 8.70 6.73 13.78
CA ASP A 235 8.20 5.61 12.98
C ASP A 235 6.72 5.80 12.62
N GLN A 236 5.91 6.35 13.54
CA GLN A 236 4.57 6.85 13.27
C GLN A 236 4.51 8.38 13.34
N LEU A 237 3.86 9.00 12.35
CA LEU A 237 3.43 10.40 12.37
C LEU A 237 1.94 10.39 12.03
N VAL A 238 1.13 11.02 12.88
CA VAL A 238 -0.33 10.96 12.85
C VAL A 238 -0.85 12.39 12.89
N GLY A 239 -1.57 12.81 11.85
CA GLY A 239 -2.35 14.04 11.90
C GLY A 239 -3.69 13.73 12.57
N ALA A 240 -3.98 14.43 13.66
CA ALA A 240 -4.99 14.02 14.63
C ALA A 240 -6.12 15.05 14.81
N ASP A 241 -6.19 16.05 13.92
CA ASP A 241 -7.16 17.16 14.01
C ASP A 241 -7.08 17.88 15.39
N ASP A 242 -8.15 18.48 15.91
CA ASP A 242 -8.09 19.32 17.12
C ASP A 242 -8.10 18.50 18.42
N VAL A 243 -6.94 17.97 18.83
CA VAL A 243 -6.80 17.11 20.02
C VAL A 243 -6.94 17.89 21.33
N ASP A 244 -6.61 19.18 21.36
CA ASP A 244 -6.66 19.98 22.59
C ASP A 244 -7.74 21.07 22.70
N GLY A 245 -8.55 21.27 21.64
CA GLY A 245 -9.75 22.10 21.65
C GLY A 245 -9.52 23.56 21.32
N ASP A 246 -8.42 23.92 20.64
CA ASP A 246 -8.11 25.30 20.23
C ASP A 246 -8.52 25.66 18.80
N GLY A 247 -9.11 24.71 18.07
CA GLY A 247 -9.61 24.87 16.71
C GLY A 247 -8.54 24.74 15.63
N LEU A 248 -7.32 24.29 15.98
CA LEU A 248 -6.24 24.00 15.05
C LEU A 248 -5.95 22.49 15.00
N GLY A 249 -5.50 22.02 13.85
CA GLY A 249 -4.99 20.68 13.69
C GLY A 249 -3.74 20.43 14.53
N ASP A 250 -3.67 19.27 15.17
CA ASP A 250 -2.55 18.79 15.96
C ASP A 250 -1.90 17.54 15.33
N VAL A 251 -0.66 17.25 15.75
CA VAL A 251 0.11 16.11 15.25
C VAL A 251 0.68 15.28 16.40
N LEU A 252 0.47 13.97 16.34
CA LEU A 252 1.04 13.00 17.25
C LEU A 252 2.18 12.25 16.54
N THR A 253 3.24 11.93 17.26
CA THR A 253 4.39 11.19 16.71
C THR A 253 4.94 10.16 17.68
N ARG A 254 5.33 9.01 17.16
CA ARG A 254 6.00 7.95 17.93
C ARG A 254 7.45 7.81 17.49
N THR A 255 8.37 7.78 18.45
CA THR A 255 9.79 7.44 18.21
C THR A 255 9.96 5.93 18.08
N LEU A 256 11.02 5.45 17.41
CA LEU A 256 11.39 4.02 17.36
C LEU A 256 11.48 3.32 18.74
N SER A 257 11.72 4.06 19.82
CA SER A 257 11.73 3.56 21.21
C SER A 257 10.36 3.54 21.92
N GLY A 258 9.26 3.82 21.22
CA GLY A 258 7.90 3.78 21.79
C GLY A 258 7.53 4.97 22.69
N GLU A 259 8.20 6.13 22.58
CA GLU A 259 7.75 7.39 23.17
C GLU A 259 6.72 8.07 22.25
N LEU A 260 5.56 8.45 22.79
CA LEU A 260 4.57 9.28 22.08
C LEU A 260 4.75 10.76 22.45
N TRP A 261 4.70 11.61 21.44
CA TRP A 261 4.89 13.04 21.54
C TRP A 261 3.78 13.81 20.82
N PHE A 262 3.19 14.78 21.51
CA PHE A 262 2.20 15.72 21.02
C PHE A 262 2.89 16.97 20.47
N HIS A 263 2.51 17.39 19.27
CA HIS A 263 2.94 18.63 18.62
C HIS A 263 1.70 19.47 18.38
N LYS A 264 1.57 20.53 19.18
CA LYS A 264 0.42 21.41 19.09
C LYS A 264 0.45 22.26 17.80
N GLY A 265 -0.69 22.42 17.13
CA GLY A 265 -0.90 23.40 16.07
C GLY A 265 -0.49 24.83 16.48
N ALA A 266 0.01 25.60 15.51
CA ALA A 266 0.62 26.91 15.75
C ALA A 266 -0.06 28.08 14.99
N GLY A 267 -0.97 27.82 14.06
CA GLY A 267 -1.61 28.86 13.26
C GLY A 267 -0.62 29.55 12.31
N SER A 268 0.26 28.78 11.64
CA SER A 268 1.36 29.34 10.86
C SER A 268 1.77 28.48 9.66
N ALA A 269 1.70 29.06 8.46
CA ALA A 269 2.11 28.44 7.21
C ALA A 269 3.65 28.25 7.05
N THR A 270 4.46 28.60 8.04
CA THR A 270 5.94 28.46 8.01
C THR A 270 6.53 27.78 9.24
N ALA A 271 5.79 27.76 10.36
CA ALA A 271 6.13 27.04 11.57
C ALA A 271 4.83 26.46 12.18
N PRO A 272 4.18 25.49 11.49
CA PRO A 272 2.82 25.03 11.79
C PRO A 272 2.67 24.28 13.12
N LEU A 273 3.79 23.83 13.72
CA LEU A 273 3.80 23.04 14.94
C LEU A 273 4.65 23.72 16.01
N LYS A 274 4.14 23.74 17.25
CA LYS A 274 4.85 24.16 18.45
C LYS A 274 5.85 23.08 18.89
N ALA A 275 6.73 23.44 19.84
CA ALA A 275 7.68 22.47 20.41
C ALA A 275 6.95 21.29 21.07
N ARG A 276 7.38 20.08 20.73
CA ARG A 276 6.73 18.83 21.17
C ARG A 276 6.71 18.64 22.69
N VAL A 277 5.61 18.08 23.20
CA VAL A 277 5.43 17.67 24.60
C VAL A 277 5.34 16.15 24.64
N LYS A 278 6.03 15.50 25.60
CA LYS A 278 5.94 14.04 25.75
C LYS A 278 4.60 13.68 26.37
N VAL A 279 3.87 12.77 25.73
CA VAL A 279 2.62 12.21 26.26
C VAL A 279 2.95 11.10 27.26
N SER A 280 3.57 10.01 26.78
CA SER A 280 4.00 8.88 27.60
C SER A 280 4.94 7.95 26.82
N THR A 281 5.30 6.80 27.39
CA THR A 281 6.21 5.78 26.84
C THR A 281 5.53 4.41 26.81
N GLY A 282 6.01 3.48 25.98
CA GLY A 282 5.45 2.13 25.84
C GLY A 282 4.53 1.94 24.64
N TRP A 283 4.42 2.95 23.76
CA TRP A 283 3.56 2.93 22.57
C TRP A 283 4.03 2.00 21.46
N ASN A 284 5.13 1.28 21.67
CA ASN A 284 5.56 0.15 20.86
C ASN A 284 4.75 -1.14 21.16
N ALA A 285 3.88 -1.14 22.18
CA ALA A 285 2.84 -2.16 22.36
C ALA A 285 1.87 -2.18 21.16
N TYR A 286 1.52 -0.99 20.66
CA TYR A 286 0.70 -0.79 19.47
C TYR A 286 1.56 -0.88 18.20
N ASN A 287 1.02 -1.44 17.11
CA ASN A 287 1.71 -1.48 15.82
C ASN A 287 1.35 -0.27 14.95
N VAL A 288 0.05 0.09 14.92
CA VAL A 288 -0.52 1.27 14.27
C VAL A 288 -1.15 2.23 15.28
N ILE A 289 -1.08 3.52 14.99
CA ILE A 289 -1.79 4.62 15.67
C ILE A 289 -2.41 5.48 14.58
N THR A 290 -3.68 5.89 14.73
CA THR A 290 -4.36 6.84 13.84
C THR A 290 -5.13 7.88 14.65
N GLY A 291 -5.45 9.01 14.03
CA GLY A 291 -6.43 9.94 14.57
C GLY A 291 -7.83 9.41 14.27
N SER A 292 -8.72 9.40 15.26
CA SER A 292 -10.13 9.08 15.06
C SER A 292 -11.01 10.32 14.94
N ASP A 293 -10.42 11.51 15.12
CA ASP A 293 -11.13 12.78 15.31
C ASP A 293 -12.10 12.69 16.51
N ASP A 294 -13.10 13.56 16.57
CA ASP A 294 -14.09 13.56 17.65
C ASP A 294 -15.00 12.32 17.53
N GLY A 295 -14.68 11.28 18.31
CA GLY A 295 -15.32 9.97 18.29
C GLY A 295 -16.52 9.85 19.24
N ASP A 296 -16.71 10.80 20.17
CA ASP A 296 -17.86 10.81 21.09
C ASP A 296 -18.69 12.12 21.08
N GLY A 297 -18.29 13.12 20.30
CA GLY A 297 -18.99 14.39 20.12
C GLY A 297 -18.71 15.44 21.20
N ASP A 298 -17.61 15.34 21.95
CA ASP A 298 -17.25 16.32 22.99
C ASP A 298 -16.48 17.55 22.49
N GLY A 299 -16.07 17.55 21.22
CA GLY A 299 -15.31 18.61 20.58
C GLY A 299 -13.79 18.50 20.71
N LEU A 300 -13.27 17.36 21.17
CA LEU A 300 -11.84 17.05 21.13
C LEU A 300 -11.59 15.86 20.22
N SER A 301 -10.50 15.91 19.47
CA SER A 301 -10.09 14.79 18.63
C SER A 301 -9.33 13.72 19.40
N ASP A 302 -9.71 12.47 19.18
CA ASP A 302 -9.20 11.29 19.85
C ASP A 302 -8.18 10.53 18.99
N LEU A 303 -7.57 9.49 19.58
CA LEU A 303 -6.78 8.51 18.84
C LEU A 303 -7.38 7.11 18.94
N LEU A 304 -7.13 6.33 17.89
CA LEU A 304 -7.18 4.87 17.92
C LEU A 304 -5.76 4.31 17.84
N ALA A 305 -5.50 3.23 18.56
CA ALA A 305 -4.27 2.45 18.38
C ALA A 305 -4.55 0.95 18.43
N ARG A 306 -4.01 0.23 17.44
CA ARG A 306 -4.13 -1.21 17.32
C ARG A 306 -2.92 -1.90 17.90
N ASP A 307 -3.13 -2.94 18.71
CA ASP A 307 -2.07 -3.81 19.18
C ASP A 307 -1.70 -4.90 18.15
N ARG A 308 -0.85 -5.85 18.57
CA ARG A 308 -0.46 -6.97 17.71
C ARG A 308 -1.41 -8.16 17.79
N ASP A 309 -2.37 -8.20 18.70
CA ASP A 309 -3.38 -9.26 18.73
C ASP A 309 -4.62 -8.89 17.88
N GLY A 310 -4.59 -7.73 17.21
CA GLY A 310 -5.68 -7.24 16.36
C GLY A 310 -6.77 -6.49 17.13
N VAL A 311 -6.51 -6.17 18.40
CA VAL A 311 -7.39 -5.37 19.26
C VAL A 311 -7.09 -3.90 19.03
N GLU A 312 -8.15 -3.12 18.79
CA GLU A 312 -8.08 -1.67 18.70
C GLU A 312 -8.57 -1.02 20.00
N TYR A 313 -7.84 0.00 20.42
CA TYR A 313 -8.10 0.75 21.65
C TYR A 313 -8.35 2.22 21.33
N TRP A 314 -9.38 2.78 21.96
CA TRP A 314 -9.69 4.20 21.90
C TRP A 314 -9.02 4.95 23.05
N PHE A 315 -8.41 6.08 22.70
CA PHE A 315 -7.74 6.98 23.61
C PHE A 315 -8.48 8.31 23.58
N LYS A 316 -9.50 8.42 24.43
CA LYS A 316 -10.24 9.66 24.62
C LYS A 316 -9.30 10.80 25.02
N SER A 317 -9.34 11.92 24.31
CA SER A 317 -8.64 13.15 24.71
C SER A 317 -9.23 13.73 25.99
N VAL A 318 -8.36 14.32 26.81
CA VAL A 318 -8.74 15.11 27.98
C VAL A 318 -8.21 16.55 27.89
N GLY A 319 -7.86 16.96 26.66
CA GLY A 319 -7.27 18.26 26.36
C GLY A 319 -5.79 18.39 26.73
N GLY A 320 -5.16 19.42 26.19
CA GLY A 320 -3.74 19.73 26.32
C GLY A 320 -2.79 18.63 25.82
N GLY A 321 -3.18 17.87 24.78
CA GLY A 321 -2.38 16.79 24.21
C GLY A 321 -2.24 15.56 25.11
N LYS A 322 -3.27 15.25 25.89
CA LYS A 322 -3.31 14.12 26.83
C LYS A 322 -4.54 13.27 26.62
N PHE A 323 -4.42 12.00 26.95
CA PHE A 323 -5.47 11.01 26.81
C PHE A 323 -5.81 10.35 28.15
N ALA A 324 -7.04 9.83 28.24
CA ALA A 324 -7.48 8.94 29.30
C ALA A 324 -6.74 7.58 29.26
N ALA A 325 -7.06 6.69 30.19
CA ALA A 325 -6.67 5.29 30.06
C ALA A 325 -7.36 4.67 28.82
N PRO A 326 -6.68 3.80 28.06
CA PRO A 326 -7.26 3.21 26.85
C PRO A 326 -8.51 2.38 27.18
N ALA A 327 -9.55 2.60 26.40
CA ALA A 327 -10.75 1.77 26.38
C ALA A 327 -10.64 0.72 25.26
N TYR A 328 -11.24 -0.46 25.45
CA TYR A 328 -11.46 -1.39 24.34
C TYR A 328 -12.39 -0.74 23.33
N PHE A 329 -12.01 -0.77 22.05
CA PHE A 329 -12.79 -0.21 20.96
C PHE A 329 -13.20 -1.29 19.94
N GLY A 330 -12.33 -2.25 19.65
CA GLY A 330 -12.65 -3.28 18.67
C GLY A 330 -11.65 -4.42 18.58
N SER A 331 -11.94 -5.39 17.71
CA SER A 331 -11.08 -6.55 17.42
C SER A 331 -11.36 -7.12 16.02
N GLY A 332 -10.42 -7.87 15.44
CA GLY A 332 -10.48 -8.32 14.05
C GLY A 332 -9.64 -7.44 13.10
N TYR A 333 -8.84 -6.51 13.65
CA TYR A 333 -8.00 -5.63 12.85
C TYR A 333 -6.66 -6.26 12.42
N GLU A 334 -6.37 -7.50 12.81
CA GLU A 334 -5.24 -8.30 12.32
C GLU A 334 -5.38 -8.65 10.83
N PHE A 335 -6.60 -8.71 10.31
CA PHE A 335 -6.89 -8.85 8.87
C PHE A 335 -6.76 -7.50 8.12
N ASN A 336 -6.98 -6.39 8.81
CA ASN A 336 -7.01 -5.05 8.25
C ASN A 336 -5.61 -4.42 8.30
N LYS A 337 -4.74 -4.79 7.35
CA LYS A 337 -3.36 -4.26 7.27
C LYS A 337 -3.31 -2.73 7.13
N PHE A 338 -4.34 -2.16 6.50
CA PHE A 338 -4.42 -0.73 6.21
C PHE A 338 -5.56 -0.09 7.01
N ILE A 339 -5.19 0.73 8.00
CA ILE A 339 -6.11 1.61 8.73
C ILE A 339 -6.00 2.99 8.08
N VAL A 340 -7.14 3.53 7.65
CA VAL A 340 -7.21 4.83 6.96
C VAL A 340 -6.66 5.94 7.86
N GLY A 341 -5.94 6.91 7.27
CA GLY A 341 -5.37 8.04 8.01
C GLY A 341 -4.12 7.72 8.85
N ALA A 342 -3.77 6.44 9.06
CA ALA A 342 -2.55 6.03 9.76
C ALA A 342 -1.26 6.36 8.99
N GLY A 343 -1.38 6.92 7.78
CA GLY A 343 -0.27 7.42 6.98
C GLY A 343 0.64 6.31 6.47
N THR A 344 0.20 5.04 6.41
CA THR A 344 1.09 3.87 6.46
C THR A 344 2.17 3.93 5.39
N THR A 345 3.41 3.57 5.75
CA THR A 345 4.40 3.29 4.71
C THR A 345 3.84 2.22 3.78
N PRO A 346 4.20 2.25 2.48
CA PRO A 346 3.89 1.14 1.59
C PRO A 346 4.20 -0.20 2.25
N LEU A 347 3.36 -1.20 1.96
CA LEU A 347 3.67 -2.60 2.21
C LEU A 347 4.84 -2.99 1.27
N TYR A 348 6.03 -2.49 1.58
CA TYR A 348 7.33 -2.85 0.97
C TYR A 348 7.68 -4.24 1.47
N GLY A 349 6.88 -5.19 1.03
CA GLY A 349 6.60 -6.30 1.90
C GLY A 349 5.45 -7.09 1.35
N LYS A 350 5.80 -8.19 0.72
CA LYS A 350 4.87 -9.15 0.16
C LYS A 350 3.87 -9.57 1.24
N GLY A 351 2.65 -9.04 1.23
CA GLY A 351 1.61 -9.46 2.18
C GLY A 351 1.20 -10.94 2.05
N GLN A 352 1.89 -11.70 1.20
CA GLN A 352 1.64 -13.08 0.84
C GLN A 352 2.98 -13.78 0.53
N ASN A 353 3.14 -15.02 0.98
CA ASN A 353 4.23 -15.92 0.55
C ASN A 353 3.67 -17.14 -0.14
N LEU A 354 4.50 -17.80 -0.93
CA LEU A 354 4.14 -19.04 -1.61
C LEU A 354 5.10 -20.14 -1.21
N GLY A 355 4.58 -21.18 -0.54
CA GLY A 355 5.30 -22.42 -0.30
C GLY A 355 5.00 -23.43 -1.41
N THR A 356 6.02 -24.16 -1.87
CA THR A 356 5.86 -25.29 -2.79
C THR A 356 6.11 -26.60 -2.06
N GLU A 357 5.15 -27.52 -2.08
CA GLU A 357 5.27 -28.85 -1.48
C GLU A 357 6.13 -29.81 -2.32
N ALA A 358 6.37 -31.02 -1.78
CA ALA A 358 7.20 -32.02 -2.44
C ALA A 358 6.71 -32.37 -3.85
N ASP A 359 5.39 -32.44 -4.04
CA ASP A 359 4.69 -32.82 -5.27
C ASP A 359 4.37 -31.64 -6.22
N ASP A 360 5.01 -30.49 -5.97
CA ASP A 360 4.83 -29.22 -6.69
C ASP A 360 3.55 -28.42 -6.33
N ASP A 361 2.69 -28.85 -5.39
CA ASP A 361 1.52 -28.03 -5.00
C ASP A 361 1.93 -26.70 -4.32
N LEU A 362 1.21 -25.64 -4.68
CA LEU A 362 1.47 -24.26 -4.24
C LEU A 362 0.51 -23.82 -3.14
N ALA A 363 1.04 -23.61 -1.93
CA ALA A 363 0.32 -23.09 -0.78
C ALA A 363 0.58 -21.58 -0.61
N LYS A 364 -0.45 -20.77 -0.84
CA LYS A 364 -0.42 -19.31 -0.68
C LYS A 364 -0.78 -18.96 0.77
N TYR A 365 0.21 -18.45 1.49
CA TYR A 365 0.06 -17.86 2.81
C TYR A 365 -0.22 -16.37 2.68
N SER A 366 -1.12 -15.84 3.51
CA SER A 366 -1.43 -14.40 3.58
C SER A 366 -0.98 -13.89 4.94
N ALA A 367 -0.05 -12.94 4.97
CA ALA A 367 0.43 -12.33 6.21
C ALA A 367 -0.72 -11.55 6.84
N LEU A 368 -0.91 -11.68 8.15
CA LEU A 368 -1.79 -10.82 8.94
C LEU A 368 -1.00 -9.59 9.40
N ALA A 369 -1.55 -8.81 10.33
CA ALA A 369 -0.88 -7.73 11.05
C ALA A 369 -0.57 -8.11 12.52
N ASN A 370 -0.62 -9.40 12.87
CA ASN A 370 -0.34 -9.93 14.21
C ASN A 370 1.01 -10.69 14.33
N GLY A 371 1.74 -10.77 13.22
CA GLY A 371 3.02 -11.48 13.16
C GLY A 371 2.91 -12.97 12.86
N ASP A 372 1.76 -13.42 12.34
CA ASP A 372 1.45 -14.76 11.82
C ASP A 372 0.73 -14.69 10.44
N TYR A 373 0.45 -15.84 9.84
CA TYR A 373 -0.32 -15.97 8.59
C TYR A 373 -1.80 -16.36 8.85
N ARG A 374 -2.69 -15.99 7.91
CA ARG A 374 -4.01 -16.61 7.80
C ARG A 374 -3.85 -18.11 7.59
N SER A 375 -4.59 -18.90 8.35
CA SER A 375 -4.56 -20.37 8.34
C SER A 375 -5.98 -20.93 8.18
N PRO A 376 -6.20 -21.96 7.34
CA PRO A 376 -5.22 -22.64 6.48
C PRO A 376 -4.74 -21.76 5.30
N PRO A 377 -3.63 -22.10 4.62
CA PRO A 377 -3.24 -21.46 3.37
C PRO A 377 -4.25 -21.74 2.25
N VAL A 378 -4.23 -20.90 1.21
CA VAL A 378 -5.04 -21.07 0.00
C VAL A 378 -4.23 -21.80 -1.07
N TRP A 379 -4.77 -22.86 -1.67
CA TRP A 379 -4.09 -23.59 -2.76
C TRP A 379 -4.14 -22.80 -4.07
N ALA A 380 -3.00 -22.71 -4.75
CA ALA A 380 -2.75 -21.74 -5.82
C ALA A 380 -2.32 -22.37 -7.17
N GLY A 381 -2.39 -23.70 -7.31
CA GLY A 381 -1.94 -24.45 -8.48
C GLY A 381 -0.66 -25.24 -8.22
N LYS A 382 0.17 -25.48 -9.25
CA LYS A 382 1.46 -26.16 -9.14
C LYS A 382 2.64 -25.32 -9.61
N GLU A 383 3.80 -25.52 -8.98
CA GLU A 383 5.09 -24.97 -9.43
C GLU A 383 5.52 -25.66 -10.72
N THR A 384 6.04 -24.91 -11.70
CA THR A 384 6.69 -25.56 -12.85
C THR A 384 8.01 -26.19 -12.39
N PRO A 385 8.23 -27.53 -12.50
CA PRO A 385 9.42 -28.15 -11.93
C PRO A 385 10.74 -27.56 -12.46
N GLY A 386 11.65 -27.22 -11.55
CA GLY A 386 12.96 -26.63 -11.88
C GLY A 386 12.94 -25.14 -12.25
N SER A 387 11.80 -24.46 -12.10
CA SER A 387 11.70 -23.00 -12.20
C SER A 387 12.46 -22.29 -11.06
N ARG A 388 12.95 -21.08 -11.33
CA ARG A 388 13.61 -20.19 -10.36
C ARG A 388 12.67 -19.05 -10.03
N ASN A 389 11.88 -19.24 -8.98
CA ASN A 389 10.76 -18.34 -8.70
C ASN A 389 11.11 -17.26 -7.68
N THR A 390 10.39 -16.15 -7.78
CA THR A 390 10.33 -15.14 -6.74
C THR A 390 8.92 -14.56 -6.70
N TYR A 391 8.50 -14.11 -5.52
CA TYR A 391 7.42 -13.13 -5.43
C TYR A 391 8.03 -11.73 -5.58
N ALA A 392 7.30 -10.80 -6.19
CA ALA A 392 7.73 -9.43 -6.40
C ALA A 392 6.58 -8.47 -6.09
N THR A 393 6.81 -7.50 -5.19
CA THR A 393 5.81 -6.47 -4.86
C THR A 393 5.90 -5.29 -5.83
N GLY A 394 4.78 -4.60 -6.07
CA GLY A 394 4.75 -3.34 -6.83
C GLY A 394 4.93 -3.44 -8.35
N LEU A 395 5.09 -4.63 -8.94
CA LEU A 395 5.31 -4.77 -10.39
C LEU A 395 4.18 -4.22 -11.27
N ASN A 396 2.98 -4.07 -10.69
CA ASN A 396 1.78 -3.53 -11.33
C ASN A 396 1.03 -2.58 -10.36
N SER A 397 0.02 -1.86 -10.84
CA SER A 397 -0.77 -0.90 -10.06
C SER A 397 -1.57 -1.51 -8.90
N ARG A 398 -1.67 -2.83 -8.78
CA ARG A 398 -2.32 -3.55 -7.66
C ARG A 398 -1.39 -3.79 -6.48
N ASN A 399 -0.11 -3.39 -6.60
CA ASN A 399 0.94 -3.48 -5.59
C ASN A 399 1.01 -4.81 -4.81
N HIS A 400 0.46 -5.90 -5.39
CA HIS A 400 0.39 -7.20 -4.76
C HIS A 400 1.72 -7.93 -4.97
N ALA A 401 1.91 -8.99 -4.20
CA ALA A 401 3.03 -9.89 -4.40
C ALA A 401 2.75 -10.76 -5.64
N THR A 402 3.28 -10.33 -6.78
CA THR A 402 3.13 -11.00 -8.08
C THR A 402 4.08 -12.18 -8.18
N TYR A 403 3.58 -13.34 -8.64
CA TYR A 403 4.41 -14.52 -8.89
C TYR A 403 5.21 -14.37 -10.20
N VAL A 404 6.53 -14.50 -10.08
CA VAL A 404 7.49 -14.38 -11.18
C VAL A 404 8.24 -15.70 -11.33
N GLN A 405 8.08 -16.35 -12.49
CA GLN A 405 8.69 -17.65 -12.79
C GLN A 405 9.79 -17.52 -13.84
N ASN A 406 11.04 -17.89 -13.49
CA ASN A 406 12.11 -18.01 -14.48
C ASN A 406 12.34 -19.49 -14.85
N ILE A 407 11.91 -19.86 -16.06
CA ILE A 407 11.94 -21.23 -16.58
C ILE A 407 12.98 -21.26 -17.71
N GLY A 408 14.13 -21.91 -17.48
CA GLY A 408 15.23 -21.88 -18.44
C GLY A 408 15.75 -20.44 -18.68
N SER A 409 15.61 -19.95 -19.92
CA SER A 409 15.88 -18.55 -20.30
C SER A 409 14.64 -17.66 -20.30
N ASP A 410 13.46 -18.21 -20.09
CA ASP A 410 12.20 -17.48 -20.20
C ASP A 410 11.79 -16.90 -18.84
N LEU A 411 11.16 -15.71 -18.86
CA LEU A 411 10.53 -15.09 -17.70
C LEU A 411 9.03 -15.02 -17.92
N TYR A 412 8.27 -15.52 -16.95
CA TYR A 412 6.82 -15.46 -16.91
C TYR A 412 6.37 -14.64 -15.71
N ILE A 413 5.37 -13.78 -15.92
CA ILE A 413 4.71 -12.96 -14.90
C ILE A 413 3.21 -13.15 -15.07
N GLN A 414 2.50 -13.58 -14.02
CA GLN A 414 1.07 -13.92 -14.10
C GLN A 414 0.71 -14.96 -15.19
N GLY A 415 1.67 -15.83 -15.56
CA GLY A 415 1.52 -16.81 -16.65
C GLY A 415 1.88 -16.27 -18.05
N GLU A 416 2.00 -14.96 -18.23
CA GLU A 416 2.40 -14.34 -19.50
C GLU A 416 3.94 -14.34 -19.66
N ARG A 417 4.44 -14.75 -20.83
CA ARG A 417 5.89 -14.75 -21.10
C ARG A 417 6.37 -13.36 -21.49
N VAL A 418 7.00 -12.66 -20.54
CA VAL A 418 7.50 -11.29 -20.70
C VAL A 418 8.94 -11.21 -21.23
N SER A 419 9.72 -12.30 -21.17
CA SER A 419 11.07 -12.37 -21.78
C SER A 419 11.44 -13.80 -22.19
N THR A 420 12.32 -13.91 -23.19
CA THR A 420 12.97 -15.17 -23.63
C THR A 420 14.49 -15.19 -23.41
N THR A 421 15.03 -14.14 -22.76
CA THR A 421 16.49 -13.93 -22.61
C THR A 421 16.92 -13.72 -21.15
N TRP A 422 16.05 -14.06 -20.20
CA TRP A 422 16.24 -13.97 -18.75
C TRP A 422 17.17 -15.07 -18.20
N ASN A 423 18.43 -14.99 -18.63
CA ASN A 423 19.49 -15.93 -18.29
C ASN A 423 20.15 -15.59 -16.93
N TYR A 424 19.35 -15.60 -15.87
CA TYR A 424 19.80 -15.27 -14.51
C TYR A 424 19.81 -16.49 -13.58
N THR A 425 20.84 -16.56 -12.74
CA THR A 425 21.05 -17.61 -11.72
C THR A 425 20.13 -17.43 -10.52
N MET A 426 19.66 -16.20 -10.28
CA MET A 426 18.77 -15.80 -9.19
C MET A 426 18.00 -14.56 -9.64
N THR A 427 16.71 -14.53 -9.32
CA THR A 427 15.83 -13.37 -9.53
C THR A 427 15.20 -13.00 -8.19
N VAL A 428 15.10 -11.71 -7.88
CA VAL A 428 14.46 -11.17 -6.67
C VAL A 428 13.59 -9.99 -7.05
N GLY A 429 12.38 -9.87 -6.49
CA GLY A 429 11.57 -8.66 -6.55
C GLY A 429 11.73 -7.80 -5.29
N PRO A 430 12.66 -6.83 -5.25
CA PRO A 430 12.89 -5.99 -4.08
C PRO A 430 11.79 -4.93 -3.86
N GLY A 431 11.00 -4.57 -4.88
CA GLY A 431 10.16 -3.36 -4.87
C GLY A 431 10.80 -2.23 -5.68
N ASP A 432 10.35 -0.99 -5.49
CA ASP A 432 10.84 0.19 -6.22
C ASP A 432 12.25 0.63 -5.77
N LEU A 433 13.27 0.32 -6.58
CA LEU A 433 14.64 0.81 -6.41
C LEU A 433 14.96 2.01 -7.30
N THR A 434 14.07 2.38 -8.23
CA THR A 434 14.27 3.55 -9.10
C THR A 434 13.78 4.86 -8.50
N GLY A 435 12.82 4.81 -7.57
CA GLY A 435 12.15 5.94 -6.94
C GLY A 435 10.95 6.47 -7.75
N ASP A 436 10.45 5.73 -8.76
CA ASP A 436 9.36 6.17 -9.61
C ASP A 436 7.96 5.72 -9.13
N GLY A 437 7.90 4.91 -8.07
CA GLY A 437 6.69 4.37 -7.46
C GLY A 437 6.27 2.99 -7.97
N LYS A 438 7.12 2.31 -8.75
CA LYS A 438 6.84 1.01 -9.37
C LYS A 438 7.88 -0.03 -8.99
N GLY A 439 7.44 -1.26 -8.79
CA GLY A 439 8.31 -2.37 -8.39
C GLY A 439 9.24 -2.83 -9.49
N ASP A 440 10.49 -3.13 -9.12
CA ASP A 440 11.53 -3.60 -10.02
C ASP A 440 11.84 -5.10 -9.83
N LEU A 441 12.65 -5.65 -10.75
CA LEU A 441 13.33 -6.93 -10.56
C LEU A 441 14.85 -6.77 -10.51
N LEU A 442 15.49 -7.62 -9.71
CA LEU A 442 16.93 -7.85 -9.73
C LEU A 442 17.24 -9.22 -10.32
N GLY A 443 18.21 -9.28 -11.24
CA GLY A 443 18.71 -10.52 -11.83
C GLY A 443 20.23 -10.66 -11.65
N ARG A 444 20.69 -11.78 -11.07
CA ARG A 444 22.13 -12.09 -10.95
C ARG A 444 22.58 -13.02 -12.06
N ASP A 445 23.47 -12.57 -12.93
CA ASP A 445 24.00 -13.39 -14.04
C ASP A 445 25.04 -14.41 -13.58
N SER A 446 25.42 -15.30 -14.49
CA SER A 446 26.42 -16.36 -14.23
C SER A 446 27.84 -15.84 -13.97
N ALA A 447 28.13 -14.58 -14.31
CA ALA A 447 29.39 -13.91 -13.97
C ALA A 447 29.34 -13.23 -12.58
N GLY A 448 28.23 -13.36 -11.84
CA GLY A 448 28.05 -12.71 -10.55
C GLY A 448 27.82 -11.20 -10.65
N THR A 449 27.35 -10.69 -11.78
CA THR A 449 26.87 -9.31 -11.92
C THR A 449 25.40 -9.26 -11.54
N LEU A 450 25.02 -8.32 -10.67
CA LEU A 450 23.62 -8.01 -10.38
C LEU A 450 23.15 -6.89 -11.30
N TRP A 451 21.98 -7.08 -11.89
CA TRP A 451 21.32 -6.16 -12.81
C TRP A 451 19.94 -5.77 -12.25
N LEU A 452 19.65 -4.48 -12.27
CA LEU A 452 18.33 -3.91 -12.02
C LEU A 452 17.54 -3.86 -13.33
N HIS A 453 16.28 -4.24 -13.26
CA HIS A 453 15.31 -4.19 -14.35
C HIS A 453 14.15 -3.30 -13.93
N PRO A 454 14.14 -2.02 -14.35
CA PRO A 454 13.07 -1.08 -14.02
C PRO A 454 11.71 -1.58 -14.47
N GLY A 455 10.72 -1.66 -13.57
CA GLY A 455 9.35 -2.05 -13.91
C GLY A 455 8.56 -0.91 -14.56
N ASP A 456 7.64 -1.23 -15.47
CA ASP A 456 6.75 -0.22 -16.08
C ASP A 456 5.46 0.04 -15.28
N GLY A 457 5.16 -0.79 -14.27
CA GLY A 457 3.98 -0.69 -13.40
C GLY A 457 2.67 -1.10 -14.09
N ALA A 458 2.73 -1.67 -15.30
CA ALA A 458 1.55 -2.11 -16.02
C ALA A 458 1.01 -3.44 -15.46
N LEU A 459 -0.30 -3.66 -15.63
CA LEU A 459 -0.99 -4.93 -15.38
C LEU A 459 -0.20 -6.16 -15.86
N VAL A 460 0.25 -6.11 -17.12
CA VAL A 460 1.22 -7.05 -17.69
C VAL A 460 2.58 -6.36 -17.72
N THR A 461 3.31 -6.47 -16.63
CA THR A 461 4.58 -5.76 -16.40
C THR A 461 5.58 -5.99 -17.52
N ARG A 462 6.21 -4.92 -17.98
CA ARG A 462 7.41 -4.96 -18.83
C ARG A 462 8.57 -4.29 -18.13
N PHE A 463 9.78 -4.59 -18.61
CA PHE A 463 11.00 -4.06 -18.05
C PHE A 463 11.69 -3.07 -18.99
N GLY A 464 12.19 -1.99 -18.41
CA GLY A 464 13.09 -1.05 -19.08
C GLY A 464 14.47 -1.66 -19.38
N ALA A 465 15.35 -0.84 -19.95
CA ALA A 465 16.73 -1.24 -20.17
C ALA A 465 17.42 -1.58 -18.84
N ARG A 466 18.06 -2.75 -18.75
CA ARG A 466 18.72 -3.20 -17.52
C ARG A 466 19.88 -2.30 -17.12
N ILE A 467 20.01 -2.03 -15.82
CA ILE A 467 21.04 -1.17 -15.23
C ILE A 467 21.99 -2.06 -14.41
N LYS A 468 23.30 -1.85 -14.53
CA LYS A 468 24.30 -2.63 -13.79
C LYS A 468 24.38 -2.13 -12.35
N VAL A 469 24.07 -2.98 -11.37
CA VAL A 469 24.21 -2.66 -9.93
C VAL A 469 25.65 -2.88 -9.49
N GLY A 470 26.26 -4.00 -9.86
CA GLY A 470 27.66 -4.30 -9.50
C GLY A 470 28.07 -5.74 -9.77
N THR A 471 29.34 -6.05 -9.55
CA THR A 471 29.94 -7.40 -9.71
C THR A 471 30.27 -8.02 -8.36
N GLY A 472 30.51 -9.33 -8.30
CA GLY A 472 30.88 -10.04 -7.07
C GLY A 472 29.70 -10.54 -6.24
N TRP A 473 28.47 -10.43 -6.77
CA TRP A 473 27.24 -10.89 -6.10
C TRP A 473 27.12 -12.41 -6.01
N ASN A 474 28.03 -13.16 -6.63
CA ASN A 474 28.25 -14.59 -6.39
C ASN A 474 28.89 -14.88 -5.02
N GLY A 475 29.36 -13.87 -4.28
CA GLY A 475 29.76 -14.01 -2.87
C GLY A 475 28.58 -14.19 -1.89
N TYR A 476 27.34 -14.04 -2.37
CA TYR A 476 26.12 -14.22 -1.60
C TYR A 476 25.38 -15.51 -2.02
N ASP A 477 24.90 -16.29 -1.04
CA ASP A 477 24.17 -17.54 -1.31
C ASP A 477 22.65 -17.36 -1.28
N ALA A 478 22.15 -16.37 -0.53
CA ALA A 478 20.76 -15.94 -0.54
C ALA A 478 20.65 -14.41 -0.71
N LEU A 479 19.66 -13.97 -1.51
CA LEU A 479 19.24 -12.58 -1.66
C LEU A 479 17.72 -12.53 -1.45
N VAL A 480 17.21 -11.68 -0.56
CA VAL A 480 15.77 -11.59 -0.25
C VAL A 480 15.28 -10.16 -0.04
N GLY A 481 14.04 -9.93 -0.46
CA GLY A 481 13.24 -8.71 -0.31
C GLY A 481 11.78 -9.04 -0.69
N ALA A 482 10.84 -8.11 -0.70
CA ALA A 482 10.94 -6.69 -0.34
C ALA A 482 10.72 -6.47 1.17
N GLY A 483 11.51 -5.59 1.80
CA GLY A 483 11.35 -5.18 3.20
C GLY A 483 11.90 -3.78 3.41
N ASP A 484 11.17 -2.88 4.07
CA ASP A 484 11.77 -1.67 4.66
C ASP A 484 12.37 -2.05 6.03
N TYR A 485 13.61 -2.52 6.02
CA TYR A 485 14.30 -2.92 7.25
C TYR A 485 14.87 -1.73 7.99
N SER A 486 15.03 -0.60 7.32
CA SER A 486 15.78 0.55 7.82
C SER A 486 14.92 1.76 8.21
N GLY A 487 13.60 1.68 8.01
CA GLY A 487 12.59 2.63 8.49
C GLY A 487 12.50 3.95 7.72
N ASP A 488 13.14 4.07 6.54
CA ASP A 488 13.10 5.29 5.73
C ASP A 488 11.99 5.29 4.65
N GLY A 489 11.16 4.26 4.64
CA GLY A 489 10.08 4.07 3.68
C GLY A 489 10.60 3.79 2.28
N ARG A 490 11.69 3.05 2.13
CA ARG A 490 12.16 2.49 0.86
C ARG A 490 12.33 0.97 0.97
N PRO A 491 12.22 0.23 -0.13
CA PRO A 491 12.52 -1.19 -0.12
C PRO A 491 14.04 -1.42 -0.04
N ASP A 492 14.43 -2.21 0.94
CA ASP A 492 15.80 -2.68 1.13
C ASP A 492 15.98 -4.12 0.61
N LEU A 493 17.24 -4.53 0.43
CA LEU A 493 17.62 -5.89 0.09
C LEU A 493 18.48 -6.51 1.21
N LEU A 494 18.15 -7.73 1.62
CA LEU A 494 19.01 -8.53 2.48
C LEU A 494 19.82 -9.53 1.66
N ALA A 495 21.10 -9.71 2.02
CA ALA A 495 21.99 -10.66 1.39
C ALA A 495 22.76 -11.47 2.44
N ARG A 496 22.71 -12.80 2.35
CA ARG A 496 23.50 -13.71 3.18
C ARG A 496 24.73 -14.19 2.40
N ASP A 497 25.89 -14.20 3.06
CA ASP A 497 27.08 -14.85 2.52
C ASP A 497 27.26 -16.29 3.04
N ALA A 498 28.12 -17.06 2.38
CA ALA A 498 28.38 -18.46 2.74
C ALA A 498 29.01 -18.67 4.14
N SER A 499 29.36 -17.61 4.86
CA SER A 499 29.81 -17.66 6.27
C SER A 499 28.69 -17.32 7.26
N GLY A 500 27.44 -17.19 6.79
CA GLY A 500 26.30 -16.89 7.63
C GLY A 500 26.22 -15.43 8.10
N ARG A 501 26.97 -14.51 7.48
CA ARG A 501 26.81 -13.07 7.75
C ARG A 501 25.63 -12.54 6.93
N LEU A 502 24.75 -11.80 7.60
CA LEU A 502 23.61 -11.13 6.97
C LEU A 502 23.96 -9.66 6.75
N PHE A 503 23.79 -9.18 5.53
CA PHE A 503 24.02 -7.80 5.14
C PHE A 503 22.72 -7.14 4.69
N LEU A 504 22.52 -5.91 5.14
CA LEU A 504 21.49 -5.01 4.66
C LEU A 504 22.07 -4.11 3.56
N PHE A 505 21.36 -4.01 2.45
CA PHE A 505 21.58 -3.05 1.37
C PHE A 505 20.41 -2.09 1.35
N LYS A 506 20.58 -0.93 1.98
CA LYS A 506 19.55 0.10 2.05
C LYS A 506 19.19 0.64 0.66
N GLY A 507 17.91 0.66 0.32
CA GLY A 507 17.41 1.20 -0.95
C GLY A 507 17.58 2.73 -1.02
N THR A 508 17.96 3.26 -2.18
CA THR A 508 18.11 4.72 -2.37
C THR A 508 16.93 5.35 -3.11
N GLY A 509 16.15 4.55 -3.85
CA GLY A 509 15.19 5.05 -4.83
C GLY A 509 15.89 5.90 -5.90
N THR A 510 17.00 5.39 -6.44
CA THR A 510 17.79 6.05 -7.50
C THR A 510 18.41 4.98 -8.38
N ALA A 511 17.86 4.79 -9.58
CA ALA A 511 18.18 3.67 -10.47
C ALA A 511 19.67 3.48 -10.80
N THR A 512 20.47 4.55 -10.83
CA THR A 512 21.92 4.52 -11.12
C THR A 512 22.80 4.19 -9.92
N ALA A 513 22.25 4.23 -8.71
CA ALA A 513 22.93 3.90 -7.46
C ALA A 513 21.92 3.31 -6.46
N PRO A 514 21.26 2.16 -6.79
CA PRO A 514 20.03 1.72 -6.13
C PRO A 514 20.20 1.31 -4.66
N PHE A 515 21.44 1.08 -4.22
CA PHE A 515 21.76 0.73 -2.84
C PHE A 515 22.85 1.63 -2.25
N ALA A 516 22.71 1.95 -0.97
CA ALA A 516 23.77 2.53 -0.16
C ALA A 516 24.89 1.50 0.12
N THR A 517 25.93 1.92 0.85
CA THR A 517 26.97 0.99 1.33
C THR A 517 26.33 -0.08 2.23
N ARG A 518 26.63 -1.36 1.96
CA ARG A 518 26.11 -2.49 2.74
C ARG A 518 26.51 -2.38 4.22
N GLU A 519 25.59 -2.74 5.10
CA GLU A 519 25.81 -2.86 6.54
C GLU A 519 25.72 -4.33 6.96
N GLN A 520 26.55 -4.79 7.90
CA GLN A 520 26.37 -6.13 8.47
C GLN A 520 25.38 -6.04 9.65
N VAL A 521 24.24 -6.70 9.49
CA VAL A 521 23.13 -6.66 10.47
C VAL A 521 22.98 -7.96 11.26
N GLY A 522 23.73 -9.01 10.89
CA GLY A 522 23.69 -10.29 11.60
C GLY A 522 24.85 -11.25 11.28
N SER A 523 24.90 -12.34 12.03
CA SER A 523 25.86 -13.45 11.89
C SER A 523 25.22 -14.76 12.36
N GLY A 524 25.74 -15.90 11.91
CA GLY A 524 25.18 -17.22 12.26
C GLY A 524 23.94 -17.62 11.44
N PHE A 525 23.65 -16.91 10.34
CA PHE A 525 22.51 -17.21 9.45
C PHE A 525 22.76 -18.41 8.53
N ASP A 526 23.94 -19.03 8.58
CA ASP A 526 24.30 -20.32 7.99
C ASP A 526 23.56 -21.50 8.65
N GLN A 527 23.05 -21.32 9.87
CA GLN A 527 22.17 -22.30 10.52
C GLN A 527 20.84 -22.52 9.77
N TYR A 528 20.46 -21.58 8.89
CA TYR A 528 19.18 -21.57 8.19
C TYR A 528 19.30 -22.14 6.77
N ASP A 529 18.41 -23.04 6.38
CA ASP A 529 18.35 -23.56 5.01
C ASP A 529 17.58 -22.62 4.07
N LYS A 530 16.68 -21.79 4.62
CA LYS A 530 15.87 -20.84 3.87
C LYS A 530 15.73 -19.49 4.58
N LEU A 531 15.84 -18.42 3.81
CA LEU A 531 15.41 -17.07 4.18
C LEU A 531 14.27 -16.67 3.23
N PHE A 532 13.22 -16.04 3.75
CA PHE A 532 12.09 -15.54 2.97
C PHE A 532 11.42 -14.38 3.71
N VAL A 533 10.67 -13.55 2.96
CA VAL A 533 10.20 -12.24 3.44
C VAL A 533 8.69 -12.17 3.35
N PRO A 534 7.97 -12.03 4.48
CA PRO A 534 6.52 -11.87 4.53
C PRO A 534 6.07 -10.40 4.49
N GLY A 535 7.01 -9.50 4.19
CA GLY A 535 6.81 -8.08 4.38
C GLY A 535 6.63 -7.70 5.82
N ASP A 536 5.82 -6.66 6.04
CA ASP A 536 5.32 -6.29 7.35
C ASP A 536 4.25 -7.32 7.76
N ILE A 537 4.62 -8.29 8.60
CA ILE A 537 3.70 -9.32 9.10
C ILE A 537 3.20 -8.98 10.51
N ASP A 538 3.89 -8.14 11.29
CA ASP A 538 3.39 -7.66 12.60
C ASP A 538 2.77 -6.26 12.63
N GLY A 539 2.55 -5.69 11.45
CA GLY A 539 1.69 -4.53 11.19
C GLY A 539 2.29 -3.20 11.64
N ASP A 540 3.61 -3.11 11.79
CA ASP A 540 4.31 -2.02 12.47
C ASP A 540 4.98 -1.01 11.53
N SER A 541 4.66 -1.10 10.22
CA SER A 541 5.17 -0.28 9.12
C SER A 541 6.64 -0.56 8.75
N LYS A 542 7.17 -1.75 9.05
CA LYS A 542 8.56 -2.17 8.74
C LYS A 542 8.57 -3.57 8.12
N GLY A 543 9.60 -3.89 7.35
CA GLY A 543 9.76 -5.22 6.76
C GLY A 543 10.29 -6.25 7.75
N ASP A 544 9.71 -7.45 7.77
CA ASP A 544 10.17 -8.56 8.61
C ASP A 544 10.95 -9.61 7.81
N LEU A 545 11.58 -10.55 8.52
CA LEU A 545 12.31 -11.68 7.93
C LEU A 545 11.90 -12.99 8.61
N LEU A 546 11.65 -14.02 7.80
CA LEU A 546 11.43 -15.38 8.26
C LEU A 546 12.62 -16.27 7.87
N CYS A 547 13.09 -17.05 8.84
CA CYS A 547 14.27 -17.90 8.71
C CYS A 547 13.94 -19.34 9.11
N ARG A 548 14.10 -20.29 8.18
CA ARG A 548 13.83 -21.72 8.41
C ARG A 548 15.11 -22.48 8.73
N LEU A 549 15.05 -23.29 9.79
CA LEU A 549 16.05 -24.31 10.11
C LEU A 549 15.78 -25.60 9.30
N PRO A 550 16.81 -26.41 8.98
CA PRO A 550 16.65 -27.67 8.25
C PRO A 550 15.62 -28.67 8.82
N ASN A 551 15.29 -28.56 10.12
CA ASN A 551 14.27 -29.37 10.79
C ASN A 551 12.84 -28.81 10.67
N GLY A 552 12.60 -27.78 9.85
CA GLY A 552 11.29 -27.19 9.62
C GLY A 552 10.80 -26.22 10.70
N VAL A 553 11.64 -25.84 11.67
CA VAL A 553 11.34 -24.74 12.59
C VAL A 553 11.59 -23.40 11.88
N VAL A 554 10.62 -22.49 11.93
CA VAL A 554 10.77 -21.11 11.44
C VAL A 554 10.88 -20.14 12.61
N TYR A 555 11.73 -19.14 12.46
CA TYR A 555 11.84 -18.00 13.35
C TYR A 555 11.49 -16.69 12.62
N ARG A 556 10.77 -15.80 13.29
CA ARG A 556 10.53 -14.42 12.87
C ARG A 556 11.58 -13.50 13.47
N TYR A 557 12.12 -12.64 12.63
CA TYR A 557 12.94 -11.50 12.98
C TYR A 557 12.17 -10.25 12.58
N SER A 558 11.53 -9.60 13.57
CA SER A 558 10.86 -8.32 13.32
C SER A 558 11.88 -7.21 13.19
N SER A 559 11.71 -6.30 12.23
CA SER A 559 12.58 -5.13 12.14
C SER A 559 12.31 -4.12 13.26
N THR A 560 13.32 -3.35 13.63
CA THR A 560 13.18 -2.23 14.57
C THR A 560 13.32 -0.86 13.91
N GLY A 561 13.73 -0.81 12.64
CA GLY A 561 14.09 0.43 11.94
C GLY A 561 15.40 1.09 12.44
N LYS A 562 16.18 0.40 13.28
CA LYS A 562 17.51 0.84 13.73
C LYS A 562 18.62 0.27 12.84
N ALA A 563 19.81 0.84 12.95
CA ALA A 563 20.99 0.38 12.21
C ALA A 563 21.71 -0.81 12.90
N GLY A 564 22.61 -1.44 12.15
CA GLY A 564 23.56 -2.44 12.64
C GLY A 564 22.89 -3.70 13.18
N THR A 565 23.44 -4.28 14.25
CA THR A 565 22.89 -5.49 14.87
C THR A 565 21.57 -5.27 15.61
N GLU A 566 21.10 -4.02 15.74
CA GLU A 566 19.76 -3.72 16.27
C GLU A 566 18.68 -3.69 15.16
N THR A 567 19.04 -3.84 13.87
CA THR A 567 18.09 -3.90 12.75
C THR A 567 16.93 -4.85 13.01
N PHE A 568 17.21 -6.00 13.63
CA PHE A 568 16.19 -6.96 14.05
C PHE A 568 16.10 -7.07 15.57
N ALA A 569 14.87 -7.23 16.06
CA ALA A 569 14.61 -7.66 17.43
C ALA A 569 15.10 -9.11 17.67
N ALA A 570 15.10 -9.53 18.94
CA ALA A 570 15.38 -10.93 19.29
C ALA A 570 14.37 -11.86 18.59
N ARG A 571 14.87 -12.90 17.91
CA ARG A 571 14.04 -13.79 17.09
C ARG A 571 12.95 -14.50 17.91
N VAL A 572 11.73 -14.53 17.41
CA VAL A 572 10.60 -15.27 18.00
C VAL A 572 10.38 -16.56 17.20
N LYS A 573 10.04 -17.67 17.87
CA LYS A 573 9.69 -18.91 17.16
C LYS A 573 8.34 -18.70 16.47
N PHE A 574 8.33 -18.77 15.15
CA PHE A 574 7.14 -18.59 14.32
C PHE A 574 6.33 -19.88 14.22
N GLY A 575 6.99 -21.01 13.92
CA GLY A 575 6.28 -22.28 13.73
C GLY A 575 7.19 -23.49 13.54
N THR A 576 6.57 -24.63 13.22
CA THR A 576 7.23 -25.92 12.94
C THR A 576 6.55 -26.63 11.77
N GLY A 577 7.22 -27.59 11.14
CA GLY A 577 6.66 -28.36 10.00
C GLY A 577 6.89 -27.70 8.63
N TRP A 578 7.57 -26.56 8.57
CA TRP A 578 7.85 -25.82 7.33
C TRP A 578 8.87 -26.51 6.41
N ASN A 579 9.37 -27.69 6.78
CA ASN A 579 10.13 -28.60 5.93
C ASN A 579 9.24 -29.42 4.98
N LEU A 580 7.92 -29.33 5.11
CA LEU A 580 6.95 -29.79 4.10
C LEU A 580 7.18 -29.09 2.74
N TYR A 581 7.55 -27.80 2.79
CA TYR A 581 7.82 -26.99 1.61
C TYR A 581 9.26 -27.16 1.13
N LYS A 582 9.46 -27.63 -0.11
CA LYS A 582 10.80 -27.65 -0.75
C LYS A 582 11.27 -26.24 -1.13
N ASN A 583 10.33 -25.35 -1.46
CA ASN A 583 10.56 -23.95 -1.80
C ASN A 583 9.62 -23.04 -1.00
N ILE A 584 10.05 -21.82 -0.67
CA ILE A 584 9.19 -20.75 -0.16
C ILE A 584 9.84 -19.40 -0.50
N VAL A 585 9.04 -18.45 -1.00
CA VAL A 585 9.49 -17.19 -1.65
C VAL A 585 8.62 -15.98 -1.35
#